data_AF-A0A9X4PJF6-F1
#
_entry.id   AF-A0A9X4PJF6-F1
#
_cell.length_a   1.000
_cell.length_b   1.000
_cell.length_c   1.000
_cell.angle_alpha   90.00
_cell.angle_beta   90.00
_cell.angle_gamma   90.00
#
_symmetry.space_group_name_H-M   'P 1'
#
loop_
_entity.id
_entity.type
_entity.pdbx_description
1 polymer ?
#
loop_
_entity_poly.entity_id
_entity_poly.type
_entity_poly.pdbx_seq_one_letter_code
_entity_poly.pdbx_strand_id
1 'polypeptide(L)'
;MFTTQYSSKSTLVEILSCVLLLFLMAQIRIPLQPVPITLQSLGVMLIGLKFNRKTAFYSVLTYLSLGTAGLPIFAGFSGGYHTFLGPTGGYLIGFLAAVMVMGEVNELLDSKCESLMRNSLSCLAGTVVIFIYGASWFAIHVGLKQAITFGVLPFILPGLVKISLLVAALQYLKK
;
A
#
# COMPACT_ATOMS: atom_id res chain seq x y z
N MET A 1 -0.52 19.49 12.89
CA MET A 1 -0.87 20.34 11.73
C MET A 1 0.40 21.01 11.23
N PHE A 2 1.10 20.40 10.26
CA PHE A 2 2.24 21.01 9.58
C PHE A 2 1.85 21.23 8.12
N THR A 3 1.24 22.38 7.84
CA THR A 3 1.08 22.90 6.48
C THR A 3 2.35 23.62 6.09
N THR A 4 3.43 22.88 5.84
CA THR A 4 4.53 23.40 5.01
C THR A 4 3.97 23.56 3.60
N GLN A 5 3.85 24.81 3.14
CA GLN A 5 3.55 25.12 1.74
C GLN A 5 4.73 24.65 0.88
N TYR A 6 4.64 23.43 0.36
CA TYR A 6 5.60 22.93 -0.61
C TYR A 6 5.36 23.59 -1.97
N SER A 7 6.44 24.07 -2.59
CA SER A 7 6.43 24.49 -3.99
C SER A 7 5.91 23.35 -4.89
N SER A 8 5.10 23.67 -5.90
CA SER A 8 4.51 22.68 -6.83
C SER A 8 5.55 21.72 -7.43
N LYS A 9 6.79 22.19 -7.62
CA LYS A 9 7.90 21.37 -8.10
C LYS A 9 8.35 20.29 -7.10
N SER A 10 8.32 20.57 -5.79
CA SER A 10 8.68 19.58 -4.75
C SER A 10 7.67 18.44 -4.70
N THR A 11 6.38 18.76 -4.73
CA THR A 11 5.30 17.77 -4.68
C THR A 11 5.35 16.79 -5.85
N LEU A 12 5.67 17.26 -7.05
CA LEU A 12 5.78 16.40 -8.22
C LEU A 12 6.96 15.41 -8.09
N VAL A 13 8.11 15.89 -7.60
CA VAL A 13 9.28 15.02 -7.33
C VAL A 13 8.96 13.98 -6.27
N GLU A 14 8.24 14.35 -5.21
CA GLU A 14 7.78 13.42 -4.18
C GLU A 14 6.85 12.34 -4.76
N ILE A 15 5.87 12.74 -5.58
CA ILE A 15 4.93 11.81 -6.23
C ILE A 15 5.69 10.83 -7.13
N LEU A 16 6.58 11.32 -8.00
CA LEU A 16 7.34 10.45 -8.90
C LEU A 16 8.29 9.52 -8.12
N SER A 17 8.89 10.00 -7.03
CA SER A 17 9.73 9.16 -6.15
C SER A 17 8.91 8.05 -5.48
N CYS A 18 7.68 8.34 -5.05
CA CYS A 18 6.77 7.35 -4.50
C CYS A 18 6.32 6.33 -5.56
N VAL A 19 6.03 6.77 -6.78
CA VAL A 19 5.70 5.87 -7.91
C VAL A 19 6.88 4.93 -8.20
N LEU A 20 8.10 5.46 -8.26
CA LEU A 20 9.31 4.66 -8.45
C LEU A 20 9.50 3.65 -7.31
N LEU A 21 9.31 4.08 -6.05
CA LEU A 21 9.37 3.20 -4.89
C LEU A 21 8.35 2.06 -5.02
N LEU A 22 7.09 2.35 -5.33
CA LEU A 22 6.05 1.33 -5.50
C LEU A 22 6.40 0.34 -6.60
N PHE A 23 6.91 0.82 -7.74
CA PHE A 23 7.39 -0.02 -8.83
C PHE A 23 8.48 -0.99 -8.36
N LEU A 24 9.54 -0.48 -7.74
CA LEU A 24 10.67 -1.31 -7.27
C LEU A 24 10.20 -2.35 -6.24
N MET A 25 9.35 -1.92 -5.30
CA MET A 25 8.80 -2.82 -4.27
C MET A 25 7.81 -3.85 -4.84
N ALA A 26 7.13 -3.56 -5.95
CA ALA A 26 6.27 -4.51 -6.64
C ALA A 26 7.06 -5.66 -7.30
N GLN A 27 8.28 -5.39 -7.75
CA GLN A 27 9.12 -6.40 -8.40
C GLN A 27 9.77 -7.36 -7.41
N ILE A 28 10.00 -6.94 -6.16
CA ILE A 28 10.46 -7.83 -5.10
C ILE A 28 9.27 -8.67 -4.64
N ARG A 29 9.13 -9.86 -5.24
CA ARG A 29 7.99 -10.76 -5.03
C ARG A 29 8.41 -12.22 -4.83
N ILE A 30 7.65 -12.90 -4.00
CA ILE A 30 7.60 -14.36 -3.98
C ILE A 30 6.48 -14.77 -4.95
N PRO A 31 6.77 -15.57 -5.99
CA PRO A 31 5.82 -15.91 -7.05
C PRO A 31 4.78 -16.96 -6.59
N LEU A 32 4.00 -16.61 -5.58
CA LEU A 32 2.85 -17.38 -5.13
C LEU A 32 1.68 -17.18 -6.10
N GLN A 33 0.95 -18.25 -6.38
CA GLN A 33 -0.29 -18.20 -7.16
C GLN A 33 -1.50 -18.35 -6.23
N PRO A 34 -2.63 -17.69 -6.53
CA PRO A 34 -2.89 -16.81 -7.67
C PRO A 34 -2.48 -15.34 -7.42
N VAL A 35 -2.11 -15.00 -6.19
CA VAL A 35 -1.71 -13.64 -5.79
C VAL A 35 -0.26 -13.70 -5.27
N PRO A 36 0.70 -12.98 -5.88
CA PRO A 36 2.07 -12.98 -5.42
C PRO A 36 2.23 -12.17 -4.12
N ILE A 37 3.14 -12.61 -3.25
CA ILE A 37 3.53 -11.82 -2.07
C ILE A 37 4.60 -10.84 -2.51
N THR A 38 4.30 -9.53 -2.51
CA THR A 38 5.21 -8.46 -2.94
C THR A 38 5.66 -7.60 -1.76
N LEU A 39 6.74 -6.83 -1.90
CA LEU A 39 7.05 -5.73 -0.96
C LEU A 39 6.22 -4.47 -1.18
N GLN A 40 5.43 -4.41 -2.26
CA GLN A 40 4.66 -3.23 -2.64
C GLN A 40 3.77 -2.69 -1.51
N SER A 41 3.14 -3.58 -0.73
CA SER A 41 2.31 -3.17 0.41
C SER A 41 3.10 -2.44 1.50
N LEU A 42 4.39 -2.76 1.67
CA LEU A 42 5.29 -2.02 2.57
C LEU A 42 5.55 -0.61 2.01
N GLY A 43 5.76 -0.48 0.69
CA GLY A 43 5.88 0.81 0.02
C GLY A 43 4.64 1.69 0.24
N VAL A 44 3.45 1.11 0.11
CA VAL A 44 2.17 1.78 0.40
C VAL A 44 2.11 2.25 1.85
N MET A 45 2.52 1.41 2.81
CA MET A 45 2.56 1.78 4.22
C MET A 45 3.54 2.93 4.50
N LEU A 46 4.74 2.88 3.93
CA LEU A 46 5.74 3.94 4.07
C LEU A 46 5.21 5.26 3.51
N ILE A 47 4.59 5.22 2.32
CA ILE A 47 4.00 6.40 1.68
C ILE A 47 2.90 7.00 2.56
N GLY A 48 1.98 6.17 3.05
CA GLY A 48 0.87 6.60 3.91
C GLY A 48 1.30 7.17 5.26
N LEU A 49 2.45 6.77 5.79
CA LEU A 49 3.00 7.32 7.05
C LEU A 49 3.87 8.56 6.87
N LYS A 50 4.59 8.68 5.74
CA LYS A 50 5.61 9.73 5.55
C LYS A 50 5.12 10.97 4.81
N PHE A 51 4.20 10.80 3.87
CA PHE A 51 3.73 11.90 3.04
C PHE A 51 2.37 12.39 3.51
N ASN A 52 2.05 13.65 3.20
CA ASN A 52 0.71 14.18 3.46
C ASN A 52 -0.33 13.41 2.63
N ARG A 53 -1.60 13.41 3.08
CA ARG A 53 -2.69 12.64 2.45
C ARG A 53 -2.81 12.86 0.95
N LYS A 54 -2.69 14.10 0.48
CA LYS A 54 -2.77 14.43 -0.96
C LYS A 54 -1.63 13.79 -1.74
N THR A 55 -0.41 13.93 -1.26
CA THR A 55 0.79 13.38 -1.93
C THR A 55 0.74 11.87 -1.95
N ALA A 56 0.36 11.23 -0.84
CA ALA A 56 0.18 9.79 -0.76
C ALA A 56 -0.90 9.29 -1.74
N PHE A 57 -2.07 9.93 -1.76
CA PHE A 57 -3.17 9.61 -2.68
C PHE A 57 -2.75 9.75 -4.14
N TYR A 58 -2.21 10.91 -4.53
CA TYR A 58 -1.80 11.15 -5.92
C TYR A 58 -0.63 10.25 -6.35
N SER A 59 0.25 9.84 -5.43
CA SER A 59 1.30 8.86 -5.71
C SER A 59 0.73 7.50 -6.10
N VAL A 60 -0.17 6.97 -5.28
CA VAL A 60 -0.82 5.68 -5.57
C VAL A 60 -1.71 5.79 -6.81
N LEU A 61 -2.47 6.87 -6.97
CA LEU A 61 -3.31 7.09 -8.14
C LEU A 61 -2.50 7.19 -9.43
N THR A 62 -1.35 7.88 -9.40
CA THR A 62 -0.44 7.99 -10.56
C THR A 62 0.15 6.63 -10.90
N TYR A 63 0.61 5.88 -9.89
CA TYR A 63 1.09 4.51 -10.08
C TYR A 63 0.02 3.62 -10.72
N LEU A 64 -1.22 3.64 -10.21
CA LEU A 64 -2.32 2.86 -10.78
C LEU A 64 -2.67 3.30 -12.21
N SER A 65 -2.70 4.61 -12.47
CA SER A 65 -3.01 5.16 -13.79
C SER A 65 -1.96 4.75 -14.84
N LEU A 66 -0.68 4.86 -14.51
CA LEU A 66 0.42 4.46 -15.38
C LEU A 66 0.39 2.96 -15.67
N GLY A 67 0.18 2.13 -14.65
CA GLY A 67 0.07 0.69 -14.83
C GLY A 67 -1.16 0.32 -15.65
N THR A 68 -2.31 0.98 -15.43
CA THR A 68 -3.52 0.80 -16.24
C THR A 68 -3.31 1.17 -17.71
N ALA A 69 -2.54 2.25 -17.97
CA ALA A 69 -2.17 2.69 -19.32
C ALA A 69 -1.23 1.72 -20.06
N GLY A 70 -0.77 0.65 -19.41
CA GLY A 70 0.02 -0.41 -20.05
C GLY A 70 1.49 -0.43 -19.66
N LEU A 71 1.96 0.50 -18.81
CA LEU A 71 3.34 0.44 -18.35
C LEU A 71 3.56 -0.83 -17.49
N PRO A 72 4.66 -1.57 -17.69
CA PRO A 72 4.95 -2.83 -17.01
C PRO A 72 5.47 -2.61 -15.58
N ILE A 73 4.69 -1.90 -14.75
CA ILE A 73 5.11 -1.47 -13.41
C ILE A 73 4.48 -2.27 -12.27
N PHE A 74 3.43 -3.03 -12.54
CA PHE A 74 2.85 -3.94 -11.56
C PHE A 74 3.74 -5.16 -11.36
N ALA A 75 3.41 -5.98 -10.36
CA ALA A 75 4.23 -7.11 -9.95
C ALA A 75 4.53 -8.06 -11.12
N GLY A 76 5.80 -8.44 -11.28
CA GLY A 76 6.24 -9.30 -12.38
C GLY A 76 6.25 -8.60 -13.73
N PHE A 77 6.54 -7.30 -13.74
CA PHE A 77 6.52 -6.44 -14.94
C PHE A 77 5.20 -6.51 -15.73
N SER A 78 4.09 -6.69 -15.01
CA SER A 78 2.75 -6.66 -15.60
C SER A 78 2.23 -5.23 -15.70
N GLY A 79 1.24 -5.02 -16.56
CA GLY A 79 0.62 -3.73 -16.84
C GLY A 79 -0.64 -3.90 -17.67
N GLY A 80 -1.40 -2.83 -17.86
CA GLY A 80 -2.65 -2.81 -18.61
C GLY A 80 -3.89 -3.06 -17.76
N TYR A 81 -5.03 -2.58 -18.27
CA TYR A 81 -6.33 -2.68 -17.60
C TYR A 81 -6.72 -4.12 -17.21
N HIS A 82 -6.27 -5.12 -17.97
CA HIS A 82 -6.56 -6.52 -17.70
C HIS A 82 -6.01 -7.00 -16.35
N THR A 83 -4.98 -6.34 -15.78
CA THR A 83 -4.47 -6.65 -14.44
C THR A 83 -5.56 -6.46 -13.36
N PHE A 84 -6.48 -5.51 -13.59
CA PHE A 84 -7.60 -5.27 -12.68
C PHE A 84 -8.68 -6.34 -12.79
N LEU A 85 -8.79 -7.02 -13.94
CA LEU A 85 -9.70 -8.16 -14.12
C LEU A 85 -9.18 -9.45 -13.46
N GLY A 86 -7.90 -9.46 -13.08
CA GLY A 86 -7.25 -10.58 -12.42
C GLY A 86 -7.45 -10.60 -10.89
N PRO A 87 -6.90 -11.61 -10.19
CA PRO A 87 -7.06 -11.80 -8.75
C PRO A 87 -6.39 -10.69 -7.91
N THR A 88 -5.45 -9.95 -8.48
CA THR A 88 -4.71 -8.87 -7.81
C THR A 88 -5.42 -7.50 -7.87
N GLY A 89 -6.44 -7.34 -8.72
CA GLY A 89 -7.07 -6.04 -9.01
C GLY A 89 -7.60 -5.34 -7.75
N GLY A 90 -8.32 -6.08 -6.90
CA GLY A 90 -8.85 -5.54 -5.65
C GLY A 90 -7.77 -5.03 -4.69
N TYR A 91 -6.60 -5.67 -4.64
CA TYR A 91 -5.50 -5.23 -3.77
C TYR A 91 -4.91 -3.90 -4.26
N LEU A 92 -4.79 -3.72 -5.58
CA LEU A 92 -4.32 -2.49 -6.20
C LEU A 92 -5.27 -1.32 -5.89
N ILE A 93 -6.57 -1.53 -6.02
CA ILE A 93 -7.60 -0.54 -5.64
C ILE A 93 -7.54 -0.27 -4.14
N GLY A 94 -7.38 -1.32 -3.34
CA GLY A 94 -7.24 -1.26 -1.88
C GLY A 94 -6.04 -0.41 -1.42
N PHE A 95 -4.95 -0.33 -2.19
CA PHE A 95 -3.82 0.53 -1.86
C PHE A 95 -4.20 2.02 -1.83
N LEU A 96 -5.09 2.46 -2.73
CA LEU A 96 -5.53 3.85 -2.78
C LEU A 96 -6.38 4.21 -1.55
N ALA A 97 -7.29 3.32 -1.16
CA ALA A 97 -8.09 3.48 0.05
C ALA A 97 -7.21 3.39 1.32
N ALA A 98 -6.23 2.50 1.33
CA ALA A 98 -5.35 2.28 2.47
C ALA A 98 -4.54 3.52 2.84
N VAL A 99 -3.93 4.22 1.88
CA VAL A 99 -3.14 5.42 2.20
C VAL A 99 -3.97 6.55 2.81
N MET A 100 -5.26 6.65 2.44
CA MET A 100 -6.18 7.63 3.02
C MET A 100 -6.54 7.27 4.46
N VAL A 101 -6.93 6.00 4.69
CA VAL A 101 -7.28 5.50 6.03
C VAL A 101 -6.06 5.55 6.97
N MET A 102 -4.87 5.22 6.47
CA MET A 102 -3.63 5.31 7.25
C MET A 102 -3.37 6.74 7.73
N GLY A 103 -3.53 7.73 6.85
CA GLY A 103 -3.39 9.14 7.22
C GLY A 103 -4.42 9.58 8.27
N GLU A 104 -5.67 9.14 8.13
CA GLU A 104 -6.73 9.40 9.11
C GLU A 104 -6.44 8.80 10.48
N VAL A 105 -6.13 7.51 10.54
CA VAL A 105 -5.82 6.82 11.79
C VAL A 105 -4.59 7.43 12.45
N ASN A 106 -3.56 7.76 11.68
CA ASN A 106 -2.35 8.39 12.21
C ASN A 106 -2.65 9.78 12.80
N GLU A 107 -3.47 10.60 12.16
CA GLU A 107 -3.86 11.92 12.69
C GLU A 107 -4.75 11.80 13.94
N LEU A 108 -5.72 10.88 13.94
CA LEU A 108 -6.62 10.65 15.07
C LEU A 108 -5.90 10.18 16.35
N LEU A 109 -4.76 9.53 16.18
CA LEU A 109 -3.96 8.95 17.26
C LEU A 109 -2.72 9.80 17.62
N ASP A 110 -2.45 10.89 16.91
CA ASP A 110 -1.24 11.70 17.08
C ASP A 110 -1.05 12.23 18.50
N SER A 111 -2.15 12.63 19.16
CA SER A 111 -2.17 13.12 20.54
C SER A 111 -2.52 12.05 21.59
N LYS A 112 -2.86 10.83 21.17
CA LYS A 112 -3.39 9.77 22.06
C LYS A 112 -2.41 8.64 22.29
N CYS A 113 -1.42 8.48 21.42
CA CYS A 113 -0.53 7.32 21.42
C CYS A 113 0.90 7.72 21.07
N GLU A 114 1.84 7.01 21.68
CA GLU A 114 3.26 7.05 21.28
C GLU A 114 3.45 6.69 19.80
N SER A 115 4.50 7.24 19.20
CA SER A 115 4.67 7.13 17.74
C SER A 115 4.86 5.70 17.24
N LEU A 116 5.38 4.79 18.06
CA LEU A 116 5.42 3.35 17.78
C LEU A 116 4.01 2.79 17.58
N MET A 117 3.17 2.94 18.61
CA MET A 117 1.83 2.36 18.63
C MET A 117 0.95 2.96 17.56
N ARG A 118 1.02 4.28 17.38
CA ARG A 118 0.31 5.02 16.34
C ARG A 118 0.65 4.52 14.94
N ASN A 119 1.94 4.39 14.62
CA ASN A 119 2.38 3.94 13.29
C ASN A 119 1.97 2.48 13.04
N SER A 120 2.08 1.61 14.05
CA SER A 120 1.63 0.21 13.97
C SER A 120 0.14 0.10 13.69
N LEU A 121 -0.69 0.83 14.46
CA LEU A 121 -2.15 0.82 14.28
C LEU A 121 -2.57 1.37 12.92
N SER A 122 -1.89 2.42 12.45
CA SER A 122 -2.12 2.97 11.12
C SER A 122 -1.82 1.93 10.03
N CYS A 123 -0.67 1.26 10.08
CA CYS A 123 -0.33 0.21 9.11
C CYS A 123 -1.26 -1.00 9.18
N LEU A 124 -1.71 -1.38 10.38
CA LEU A 124 -2.69 -2.45 10.56
C LEU A 124 -4.03 -2.08 9.91
N ALA A 125 -4.52 -0.87 10.16
CA ALA A 125 -5.75 -0.37 9.53
C ALA A 125 -5.64 -0.37 7.99
N GLY A 126 -4.52 0.13 7.45
CA GLY A 126 -4.25 0.07 6.01
C GLY A 126 -4.23 -1.36 5.47
N THR A 127 -3.59 -2.30 6.18
CA THR A 127 -3.55 -3.72 5.78
C THR A 127 -4.94 -4.34 5.75
N VAL A 128 -5.77 -4.05 6.75
CA VAL A 128 -7.15 -4.52 6.80
C VAL A 128 -7.93 -3.99 5.61
N VAL A 129 -7.80 -2.72 5.27
CA VAL A 129 -8.43 -2.13 4.07
C VAL A 129 -7.97 -2.85 2.80
N ILE A 130 -6.67 -3.10 2.65
CA ILE A 130 -6.14 -3.83 1.49
C ILE A 130 -6.75 -5.23 1.38
N PHE A 131 -6.86 -5.96 2.50
CA PHE A 131 -7.48 -7.29 2.52
C PHE A 131 -8.97 -7.24 2.25
N ILE A 132 -9.70 -6.25 2.75
CA ILE A 132 -11.13 -6.10 2.46
C ILE A 132 -11.34 -5.94 0.95
N TYR A 133 -10.64 -5.01 0.31
CA TYR A 133 -10.79 -4.79 -1.13
C TYR A 133 -10.27 -5.98 -1.96
N GLY A 134 -9.09 -6.51 -1.61
CA GLY A 134 -8.48 -7.65 -2.29
C GLY A 134 -9.31 -8.92 -2.20
N ALA A 135 -9.68 -9.33 -0.99
CA ALA A 135 -10.45 -10.55 -0.76
C ALA A 135 -11.89 -10.43 -1.27
N SER A 136 -12.53 -9.26 -1.17
CA SER A 136 -13.89 -9.08 -1.72
C SER A 136 -13.88 -9.18 -3.24
N TRP A 137 -12.93 -8.51 -3.90
CA TRP A 137 -12.72 -8.63 -5.35
C TRP A 137 -12.50 -10.07 -5.75
N PHE A 138 -11.59 -10.76 -5.05
CA PHE A 138 -11.25 -12.13 -5.39
C PHE A 138 -12.40 -13.10 -5.11
N ALA A 139 -13.17 -12.89 -4.03
CA ALA A 139 -14.33 -13.71 -3.67
C ALA A 139 -15.43 -13.68 -4.72
N ILE A 140 -15.62 -12.56 -5.43
CA ILE A 140 -16.59 -12.48 -6.54
C ILE A 140 -16.23 -13.44 -7.67
N HIS A 141 -14.94 -13.74 -7.87
CA HIS A 141 -14.45 -14.57 -8.96
C HIS A 141 -14.32 -16.06 -8.59
N VAL A 142 -13.90 -16.37 -7.36
CA VAL A 142 -13.56 -17.74 -6.94
C VAL A 142 -14.30 -18.24 -5.70
N GLY A 143 -15.16 -17.40 -5.11
CA GLY A 143 -15.87 -17.67 -3.88
C GLY A 143 -15.07 -17.32 -2.61
N LEU A 144 -15.81 -17.07 -1.53
CA LEU A 144 -15.28 -16.57 -0.26
C LEU A 144 -14.21 -17.48 0.36
N LYS A 145 -14.44 -18.80 0.34
CA LYS A 145 -13.49 -19.78 0.93
C LYS A 145 -12.13 -19.66 0.27
N GLN A 146 -12.08 -19.65 -1.07
CA GLN A 146 -10.83 -19.56 -1.81
C GLN A 146 -10.17 -18.18 -1.64
N ALA A 147 -10.97 -17.11 -1.60
CA ALA A 147 -10.47 -15.76 -1.37
C ALA A 147 -9.81 -15.61 0.01
N ILE A 148 -10.34 -16.24 1.06
CA ILE A 148 -9.70 -16.24 2.39
C ILE A 148 -8.43 -17.09 2.35
N THR A 149 -8.52 -18.33 1.85
CA THR A 149 -7.41 -19.28 1.86
C THR A 149 -6.21 -18.82 1.05
N PHE A 150 -6.43 -18.22 -0.11
CA PHE A 150 -5.36 -17.83 -1.03
C PHE A 150 -5.12 -16.32 -1.08
N GLY A 151 -6.10 -15.51 -0.68
CA GLY A 151 -6.03 -14.05 -0.74
C GLY A 151 -5.79 -13.35 0.61
N VAL A 152 -5.93 -14.05 1.75
CA VAL A 152 -5.73 -13.45 3.08
C VAL A 152 -4.69 -14.21 3.88
N LEU A 153 -4.92 -15.50 4.14
CA LEU A 153 -4.07 -16.30 5.04
C LEU A 153 -2.56 -16.23 4.72
N PRO A 154 -2.12 -16.34 3.45
CA PRO A 154 -0.69 -16.31 3.11
C PRO A 154 -0.03 -14.96 3.40
N PHE A 155 -0.83 -13.89 3.51
CA PHE A 155 -0.35 -12.51 3.65
C PHE A 155 -0.33 -12.01 5.09
N ILE A 156 -0.96 -12.72 6.05
CA ILE A 156 -1.02 -12.28 7.45
C ILE A 156 0.38 -12.21 8.05
N LEU A 157 1.13 -13.31 8.05
CA LEU A 157 2.47 -13.36 8.62
C LEU A 157 3.45 -12.40 7.93
N PRO A 158 3.59 -12.41 6.58
CA PRO A 158 4.42 -11.41 5.89
C PRO A 158 3.96 -9.97 6.14
N GLY A 159 2.65 -9.74 6.26
CA GLY A 159 2.07 -8.44 6.58
C GLY A 159 2.54 -7.92 7.94
N LEU A 160 2.43 -8.74 8.98
CA LEU A 160 2.89 -8.40 10.33
C LEU A 160 4.40 -8.12 10.35
N VAL A 161 5.20 -8.96 9.69
CA VAL A 161 6.66 -8.75 9.56
C VAL A 161 6.97 -7.41 8.89
N LYS A 162 6.28 -7.06 7.80
CA LYS A 162 6.46 -5.76 7.12
C LYS A 162 6.13 -4.58 8.04
N ILE A 163 5.04 -4.67 8.79
CA ILE A 163 4.65 -3.62 9.75
C ILE A 163 5.72 -3.45 10.81
N SER A 164 6.15 -4.55 11.45
CA SER A 164 7.18 -4.51 12.49
C SER A 164 8.49 -3.92 11.97
N LEU A 165 8.96 -4.35 10.80
CA LEU A 165 10.19 -3.85 10.18
C LEU A 165 10.10 -2.35 9.86
N LEU A 166 9.00 -1.92 9.24
CA LEU A 166 8.80 -0.52 8.89
C LEU A 166 8.76 0.35 10.14
N VAL A 167 7.98 -0.03 11.14
CA VAL A 167 7.81 0.75 12.37
C VAL A 167 9.12 0.81 13.18
N ALA A 168 9.86 -0.28 13.25
CA ALA A 168 11.18 -0.31 13.89
C ALA A 168 12.19 0.59 13.16
N ALA A 169 12.26 0.51 11.83
CA ALA A 169 13.12 1.38 11.02
C ALA A 169 12.78 2.86 11.21
N LEU A 170 11.49 3.20 11.22
CA LEU A 170 11.03 4.58 11.42
C LEU A 170 11.34 5.12 12.82
N GLN A 171 11.37 4.28 13.84
CA GLN A 171 11.79 4.68 15.18
C GLN A 171 13.29 4.86 15.29
N TYR A 172 14.07 3.98 14.68
CA TYR A 172 15.52 4.09 14.67
C TYR A 172 15.97 5.39 14.00
N LEU A 173 15.35 5.75 12.87
CA LEU A 173 15.63 7.00 12.14
C LEU A 173 15.13 8.29 12.82
N LYS A 174 14.30 8.16 13.87
CA LYS A 174 13.85 9.31 14.68
C LYS A 174 14.79 9.61 15.85
N LYS A 175 15.67 8.68 16.21
CA LYS A 175 16.78 8.93 17.12
C LYS A 175 17.89 9.66 16.38
#